data_AF-A9QMT0-F1
#
_entry.id   AF-A9QMT0-F1
#
_cell.length_a   1.000
_cell.length_b   1.000
_cell.length_c   1.000
_cell.angle_alpha   90.00
_cell.angle_beta   90.00
_cell.angle_gamma   90.00
#
_symmetry.space_group_name_H-M   'P 1'
#
loop_
_entity.id
_entity.type
_entity.pdbx_description
1 polymer ?
#
loop_
_entity_poly.entity_id
_entity_poly.type
_entity_poly.pdbx_seq_one_letter_code
_entity_poly.pdbx_strand_id
1 'polypeptide(L)'
;KPTDLSPLRVIEGVRELSRKLIIVSGEDRISKQAQYNATLLMNILLRSTLCSKKMGMSYKLDSEAFEWLLGEVEQRFNSAIAQPGEMVGALAAQSLGEPATQMTLNTFHYAGVSAKNVTLGVPRLKEIINVSKQLKTPSLTVFLEGAAAKDAEKAKDVLCKLEHTTLRKVTANTAIYYDPDPKNTVIEEDEEWVSIFYEMPDFDPSRCSPWLLRIELDRKRMTDKKLSMEQIADKIHQGFGDDINVIYTDDNAEKLVFRLRITSHDEKSAE
;
A
#
# COMPACT_ATOMS: atom_id res chain seq x y z
N LYS A 1 37.18 1.79 -43.03
CA LYS A 1 36.71 2.01 -44.41
C LYS A 1 35.79 3.22 -44.39
N PRO A 2 36.01 4.24 -45.23
CA PRO A 2 35.04 5.31 -45.43
C PRO A 2 33.74 4.71 -45.99
N THR A 3 32.61 5.24 -45.55
CA THR A 3 31.27 4.83 -46.00
C THR A 3 30.79 5.80 -47.08
N ASP A 4 30.17 5.25 -48.12
CA ASP A 4 29.53 6.02 -49.20
C ASP A 4 28.11 6.50 -48.83
N LEU A 5 27.61 6.07 -47.67
CA LEU A 5 26.26 6.36 -47.21
C LEU A 5 26.10 7.82 -46.75
N SER A 6 25.32 8.59 -47.51
CA SER A 6 24.96 9.97 -47.15
C SER A 6 24.10 10.02 -45.87
N PRO A 7 24.44 10.85 -44.88
CA PRO A 7 23.63 11.03 -43.67
C PRO A 7 22.19 11.48 -43.93
N LEU A 8 21.97 12.24 -45.01
CA LEU A 8 20.64 12.69 -45.44
C LEU A 8 19.80 11.51 -45.95
N ARG A 9 20.43 10.60 -46.72
CA ARG A 9 19.75 9.41 -47.23
C ARG A 9 19.26 8.52 -46.08
N VAL A 10 20.02 8.41 -45.00
CA VAL A 10 19.59 7.66 -43.80
C VAL A 10 18.32 8.27 -43.18
N ILE A 11 18.26 9.59 -43.04
CA ILE A 11 17.10 10.27 -42.45
C ILE A 11 15.86 10.10 -43.33
N GLU A 12 16.02 10.27 -44.64
CA GLU A 12 14.94 10.11 -45.61
C GLU A 12 14.45 8.67 -45.69
N GLY A 13 15.37 7.70 -45.75
CA GLY A 13 15.04 6.28 -45.79
C GLY A 13 14.26 5.82 -44.55
N VAL A 14 14.66 6.26 -43.34
CA VAL A 14 13.92 5.94 -42.11
C VAL A 14 12.54 6.62 -42.09
N ARG A 15 12.41 7.85 -42.61
CA ARG A 15 11.11 8.53 -42.72
C ARG A 15 10.19 7.84 -43.72
N GLU A 16 10.74 7.39 -44.83
CA GLU A 16 10.00 6.67 -45.87
C GLU A 16 9.54 5.31 -45.35
N LEU A 17 10.45 4.53 -44.73
CA LEU A 17 10.12 3.26 -44.09
C LEU A 17 9.00 3.45 -43.06
N SER A 18 9.11 4.45 -42.17
CA SER A 18 8.09 4.78 -41.16
C SER A 18 6.69 5.01 -41.75
N ARG A 19 6.59 5.54 -42.98
CA ARG A 19 5.30 5.72 -43.68
C ARG A 19 4.77 4.42 -44.30
N LYS A 20 5.65 3.49 -44.69
CA LYS A 20 5.28 2.19 -45.29
C LYS A 20 4.78 1.19 -44.25
N LEU A 21 5.21 1.31 -43.00
CA LEU A 21 4.79 0.43 -41.90
C LEU A 21 3.36 0.73 -41.43
N ILE A 22 2.35 0.40 -42.22
CA ILE A 22 0.93 0.67 -41.96
C ILE A 22 0.25 -0.52 -41.26
N ILE A 23 -0.46 -0.27 -40.16
CA ILE A 23 -1.27 -1.26 -39.44
C ILE A 23 -2.75 -0.86 -39.51
N VAL A 24 -3.05 0.40 -39.19
CA VAL A 24 -4.39 0.99 -39.29
C VAL A 24 -4.48 1.71 -40.64
N SER A 25 -5.32 1.18 -41.53
CA SER A 25 -5.63 1.80 -42.80
C SER A 25 -6.65 2.93 -42.61
N GLY A 26 -6.45 4.04 -43.32
CA GLY A 26 -7.39 5.16 -43.33
C GLY A 26 -6.72 6.52 -43.47
N GLU A 27 -7.35 7.40 -44.25
CA GLU A 27 -6.85 8.76 -44.51
C GLU A 27 -7.48 9.81 -43.59
N ASP A 28 -8.52 9.43 -42.84
CA ASP A 28 -9.19 10.30 -41.90
C ASP A 28 -8.28 10.63 -40.70
N ARG A 29 -8.63 11.71 -40.00
CA ARG A 29 -7.83 12.22 -38.89
C ARG A 29 -7.67 11.20 -37.76
N ILE A 30 -8.68 10.36 -37.53
CA ILE A 30 -8.68 9.39 -36.42
C ILE A 30 -7.77 8.21 -36.76
N SER A 31 -7.89 7.66 -37.97
CA SER A 31 -7.04 6.56 -38.44
C SER A 31 -5.56 6.95 -38.47
N LYS A 32 -5.23 8.17 -38.90
CA LYS A 32 -3.85 8.69 -38.86
C LYS A 32 -3.29 8.75 -37.43
N GLN A 33 -4.10 9.19 -36.47
CA GLN A 33 -3.68 9.23 -35.06
C GLN A 33 -3.51 7.82 -34.48
N ALA A 34 -4.43 6.90 -34.80
CA ALA A 34 -4.36 5.52 -34.37
C ALA A 34 -3.12 4.81 -34.93
N GLN A 35 -2.81 5.02 -36.21
CA GLN A 35 -1.61 4.48 -36.86
C GLN A 35 -0.32 5.00 -36.22
N TYR A 36 -0.26 6.30 -35.93
CA TYR A 36 0.87 6.91 -35.26
C TYR A 36 1.13 6.29 -33.89
N ASN A 37 0.08 6.09 -33.09
CA ASN A 37 0.17 5.49 -31.75
C ASN A 37 0.54 4.00 -31.83
N ALA A 38 -0.07 3.24 -32.75
CA ALA A 38 0.16 1.80 -32.90
C ALA A 38 1.62 1.47 -33.24
N THR A 39 2.28 2.35 -34.00
CA THR A 39 3.68 2.15 -34.44
C THR A 39 4.68 3.03 -33.67
N LEU A 40 4.26 3.72 -32.62
CA LEU A 40 5.10 4.70 -31.92
C LEU A 40 6.41 4.09 -31.39
N LEU A 41 6.32 2.98 -30.65
CA LEU A 41 7.49 2.32 -30.08
C LEU A 41 8.42 1.77 -31.17
N MET A 42 7.85 1.21 -32.24
CA MET A 42 8.62 0.73 -33.39
C MET A 42 9.35 1.88 -34.08
N ASN A 43 8.69 3.02 -34.29
CA ASN A 43 9.30 4.22 -34.87
C ASN A 43 10.40 4.81 -33.98
N ILE A 44 10.25 4.76 -32.65
CA ILE A 44 11.32 5.14 -31.71
C ILE A 44 12.53 4.21 -31.88
N LEU A 45 12.30 2.90 -31.94
CA LEU A 45 13.36 1.91 -32.14
C LEU A 45 14.10 2.15 -33.46
N LEU A 46 13.36 2.28 -34.57
CA LEU A 46 13.94 2.53 -35.90
C LEU A 46 14.80 3.80 -35.91
N ARG A 47 14.32 4.91 -35.35
CA ARG A 47 15.09 6.16 -35.28
C ARG A 47 16.31 6.08 -34.37
N SER A 48 16.22 5.34 -33.25
CA SER A 48 17.33 5.18 -32.30
C SER A 48 18.42 4.23 -32.80
N THR A 49 18.04 3.22 -33.59
CA THR A 49 18.94 2.20 -34.14
C THR A 49 19.52 2.65 -35.47
N LEU A 50 18.68 3.09 -36.41
CA LEU A 50 19.05 3.54 -37.75
C LEU A 50 19.41 5.04 -37.80
N CYS A 51 20.03 5.58 -36.74
CA CYS A 51 20.51 6.97 -36.77
C CYS A 51 21.78 7.10 -37.63
N SER A 52 21.92 8.23 -38.34
CA SER A 52 23.00 8.45 -39.31
C SER A 52 24.40 8.24 -38.72
N LYS A 53 24.61 8.61 -37.45
CA LYS A 53 25.88 8.38 -36.74
C LYS A 53 26.19 6.89 -36.58
N LYS A 54 25.23 6.08 -36.12
CA LYS A 54 25.44 4.63 -35.95
C LYS A 54 25.66 3.95 -37.29
N MET A 55 24.87 4.29 -38.30
CA MET A 55 24.98 3.72 -39.64
C MET A 55 26.33 4.03 -40.29
N GLY A 56 26.82 5.27 -40.19
CA GLY A 56 28.08 5.70 -40.79
C GLY A 56 29.34 5.37 -39.99
N MET A 57 29.31 5.46 -38.65
CA MET A 57 30.52 5.32 -37.82
C MET A 57 30.65 3.95 -37.15
N SER A 58 29.55 3.41 -36.62
CA SER A 58 29.57 2.16 -35.84
C SER A 58 29.46 0.95 -36.76
N TYR A 59 28.38 0.88 -37.53
CA TYR A 59 28.10 -0.24 -38.43
C TYR A 59 28.82 -0.11 -39.77
N LYS A 60 29.12 1.13 -40.19
CA LYS A 60 29.83 1.45 -41.43
C LYS A 60 29.18 0.82 -42.66
N LEU A 61 27.86 0.96 -42.78
CA LEU A 61 27.10 0.45 -43.92
C LEU A 61 27.37 1.29 -45.18
N ASP A 62 27.40 0.62 -46.33
CA ASP A 62 27.32 1.26 -47.64
C ASP A 62 25.86 1.54 -48.03
N SER A 63 25.68 2.27 -49.13
CA SER A 63 24.35 2.67 -49.61
C SER A 63 23.50 1.45 -50.01
N GLU A 64 24.09 0.45 -50.66
CA GLU A 64 23.39 -0.76 -51.08
C GLU A 64 22.92 -1.62 -49.90
N ALA A 65 23.77 -1.85 -48.89
CA ALA A 65 23.37 -2.59 -47.70
C ALA A 65 22.32 -1.85 -46.87
N PHE A 66 22.35 -0.51 -46.86
CA PHE A 66 21.32 0.27 -46.19
C PHE A 66 19.95 0.14 -46.88
N GLU A 67 19.88 0.24 -48.21
CA GLU A 67 18.63 0.00 -48.95
C GLU A 67 18.09 -1.41 -48.74
N TRP A 68 18.97 -2.41 -48.82
CA TRP A 68 18.61 -3.80 -48.57
C TRP A 68 18.05 -3.98 -47.16
N LEU A 69 18.66 -3.35 -46.15
CA LEU A 69 18.20 -3.40 -44.77
C LEU A 69 16.79 -2.78 -44.60
N LEU A 70 16.52 -1.64 -45.24
CA LEU A 70 15.19 -1.03 -45.18
C LEU A 70 14.12 -1.95 -45.78
N GLY A 71 14.43 -2.59 -46.91
CA GLY A 71 13.54 -3.56 -47.55
C GLY A 71 13.29 -4.80 -46.69
N GLU A 72 14.33 -5.37 -46.07
CA GLU A 72 14.20 -6.51 -45.18
C GLU A 72 13.35 -6.17 -43.95
N VAL A 73 13.51 -4.97 -43.37
CA VAL A 73 12.70 -4.52 -42.23
C VAL A 73 11.22 -4.40 -42.63
N GLU A 74 10.93 -3.82 -43.79
CA GLU A 74 9.56 -3.73 -44.31
C GLU A 74 8.94 -5.12 -44.52
N GLN A 75 9.66 -6.02 -45.18
CA GLN A 75 9.20 -7.39 -45.44
C GLN A 75 8.94 -8.15 -44.14
N ARG A 76 9.88 -8.10 -43.19
CA ARG A 76 9.73 -8.76 -41.88
C ARG A 76 8.58 -8.19 -41.08
N PHE A 77 8.40 -6.87 -41.10
CA PHE A 77 7.28 -6.23 -40.43
C PHE A 77 5.95 -6.72 -41.00
N ASN A 78 5.80 -6.71 -42.32
CA ASN A 78 4.57 -7.16 -42.97
C ASN A 78 4.29 -8.65 -42.69
N SER A 79 5.33 -9.49 -42.63
CA SER A 79 5.18 -10.91 -42.27
C SER A 79 4.80 -11.16 -40.81
N ALA A 80 5.09 -10.20 -39.92
CA ALA A 80 4.78 -10.30 -38.49
C ALA A 80 3.37 -9.79 -38.15
N ILE A 81 2.63 -9.25 -39.12
CA ILE A 81 1.24 -8.84 -38.92
C ILE A 81 0.39 -10.07 -38.65
N ALA A 82 -0.39 -10.02 -37.55
CA ALA A 82 -1.31 -11.09 -37.18
C ALA A 82 -2.38 -11.30 -38.27
N GLN A 83 -2.68 -12.56 -38.57
CA GLN A 83 -3.62 -12.90 -39.63
C GLN A 83 -5.07 -12.60 -39.18
N PRO A 84 -5.88 -11.94 -40.03
CA PRO A 84 -7.27 -11.69 -39.70
C PRO A 84 -8.05 -13.02 -39.66
N GLY A 85 -8.99 -13.14 -38.72
CA GLY A 85 -9.84 -14.32 -38.56
C GLY A 85 -9.27 -15.42 -37.65
N GLU A 86 -8.11 -15.19 -37.02
CA GLU A 86 -7.56 -16.11 -36.02
C GLU A 86 -8.41 -16.15 -34.73
N MET A 87 -8.59 -17.35 -34.17
CA MET A 87 -9.38 -17.58 -32.96
C MET A 87 -8.61 -17.17 -31.68
N VAL A 88 -8.34 -15.87 -31.54
CA VAL A 88 -7.50 -15.30 -30.46
C VAL A 88 -7.99 -15.65 -29.06
N GLY A 89 -9.30 -15.83 -28.85
CA GLY A 89 -9.88 -16.16 -27.55
C GLY A 89 -9.47 -17.55 -27.06
N ALA A 90 -9.48 -18.56 -27.93
CA ALA A 90 -9.08 -19.92 -27.60
C ALA A 90 -7.57 -20.01 -27.35
N LEU A 91 -6.78 -19.36 -28.22
CA LEU A 91 -5.33 -19.29 -28.07
C LEU A 91 -4.93 -18.61 -26.76
N ALA A 92 -5.49 -17.44 -26.47
CA ALA A 92 -5.20 -16.71 -25.23
C ALA A 92 -5.60 -17.49 -23.97
N ALA A 93 -6.73 -18.19 -24.00
CA ALA A 93 -7.17 -19.02 -22.87
C ALA A 93 -6.19 -20.17 -22.60
N GLN A 94 -5.69 -20.85 -23.65
CA GLN A 94 -4.68 -21.90 -23.53
C GLN A 94 -3.34 -21.34 -23.04
N SER A 95 -2.89 -20.22 -23.60
CA SER A 95 -1.64 -19.56 -23.20
C SER A 95 -1.62 -19.10 -21.74
N LEU A 96 -2.79 -18.81 -21.15
CA LEU A 96 -2.92 -18.53 -19.71
C LEU A 96 -3.00 -19.84 -18.89
N GLY A 97 -3.78 -20.81 -19.37
CA GLY A 97 -4.09 -22.05 -18.65
C GLY A 97 -2.88 -22.97 -18.46
N GLU A 98 -2.04 -23.15 -19.49
CA GLU A 98 -0.88 -24.04 -19.42
C GLU A 98 0.15 -23.58 -18.37
N PRO A 99 0.60 -22.31 -18.34
CA PRO A 99 1.49 -21.83 -17.27
C PRO A 99 0.84 -21.89 -15.88
N ALA A 100 -0.48 -21.68 -15.78
CA ALA A 100 -1.19 -21.77 -14.51
C ALA A 100 -1.08 -23.16 -13.87
N THR A 101 -1.05 -24.23 -14.69
CA THR A 101 -0.82 -25.60 -14.22
C THR A 101 0.62 -25.83 -13.74
N GLN A 102 1.60 -25.10 -14.25
CA GLN A 102 2.98 -25.17 -13.77
C GLN A 102 3.15 -24.42 -12.43
N MET A 103 2.31 -23.43 -12.14
CA MET A 103 2.30 -22.66 -10.89
C MET A 103 1.57 -23.39 -9.73
N THR A 104 1.46 -24.72 -9.78
CA THR A 104 0.51 -25.51 -8.97
C THR A 104 0.87 -25.70 -7.50
N LEU A 105 2.14 -25.61 -7.11
CA LEU A 105 2.53 -25.80 -5.71
C LEU A 105 2.84 -24.45 -5.06
N ASN A 106 2.19 -24.22 -3.91
CA ASN A 106 2.39 -23.07 -3.04
C ASN A 106 3.88 -22.73 -2.97
N THR A 107 4.27 -21.61 -3.55
CA THR A 107 5.63 -21.07 -3.49
C THR A 107 5.86 -20.48 -2.10
N PHE A 108 5.99 -21.36 -1.10
CA PHE A 108 6.37 -21.00 0.28
C PHE A 108 7.82 -20.52 0.41
N HIS A 109 8.53 -20.35 -0.71
CA HIS A 109 9.94 -19.98 -0.74
C HIS A 109 10.15 -18.72 -1.58
N TYR A 110 9.49 -17.61 -1.19
CA TYR A 110 10.04 -16.30 -1.50
C TYR A 110 11.12 -16.01 -0.45
N ALA A 111 12.37 -16.37 -0.76
CA ALA A 111 13.50 -16.05 0.11
C ALA A 111 13.70 -14.52 0.15
N GLY A 112 13.69 -13.93 1.34
CA GLY A 112 14.11 -12.54 1.57
C GLY A 112 13.00 -11.50 1.84
N VAL A 113 11.72 -11.89 1.91
CA VAL A 113 10.65 -10.95 2.32
C VAL A 113 9.89 -11.52 3.53
N SER A 114 9.91 -10.78 4.64
CA SER A 114 9.36 -11.22 5.91
C SER A 114 7.84 -11.46 5.85
N ALA A 115 7.45 -12.70 6.18
CA ALA A 115 6.19 -13.10 6.82
C ALA A 115 4.83 -12.76 6.14
N LYS A 116 4.77 -12.42 4.85
CA LYS A 116 3.47 -12.37 4.14
C LYS A 116 3.24 -13.67 3.38
N ASN A 117 2.45 -14.56 3.98
CA ASN A 117 1.80 -15.67 3.29
C ASN A 117 0.77 -15.08 2.30
N VAL A 118 1.22 -14.56 1.17
CA VAL A 118 0.32 -14.13 0.09
C VAL A 118 -0.20 -15.39 -0.59
N THR A 119 -1.50 -15.48 -0.87
CA THR A 119 -2.04 -16.54 -1.72
C THR A 119 -1.40 -16.42 -3.09
N LEU A 120 -0.64 -17.44 -3.49
CA LEU A 120 0.03 -17.55 -4.79
C LEU A 120 -0.50 -18.75 -5.57
N GLY A 121 -0.19 -18.79 -6.87
CA GLY A 121 -0.54 -19.91 -7.75
C GLY A 121 -2.04 -20.03 -8.05
N VAL A 122 -2.50 -21.27 -8.23
CA VAL A 122 -3.88 -21.60 -8.63
C VAL A 122 -4.95 -21.03 -7.68
N PRO A 123 -4.78 -21.07 -6.33
CA PRO A 123 -5.74 -20.43 -5.43
C PRO A 123 -5.95 -18.95 -5.70
N ARG A 124 -4.89 -18.21 -6.03
CA ARG A 124 -4.97 -16.78 -6.34
C ARG A 124 -5.61 -16.53 -7.70
N LEU A 125 -5.28 -17.34 -8.70
CA LEU A 125 -5.90 -17.26 -10.02
C LEU A 125 -7.42 -17.44 -9.92
N LYS A 126 -7.88 -18.41 -9.12
CA LYS A 126 -9.32 -18.63 -8.87
C LYS A 126 -10.00 -17.43 -8.19
N GLU A 127 -9.34 -16.80 -7.21
CA GLU A 127 -9.85 -15.58 -6.57
C GLU A 127 -10.02 -14.42 -7.56
N ILE A 128 -9.04 -14.23 -8.46
CA ILE A 128 -9.04 -13.15 -9.44
C ILE A 128 -10.11 -13.37 -10.51
N ILE A 129 -10.16 -14.58 -11.11
CA ILE A 129 -11.12 -14.91 -12.19
C ILE A 129 -12.56 -14.77 -11.69
N ASN A 130 -12.84 -15.21 -10.46
CA ASN A 130 -14.19 -15.15 -9.90
C ASN A 130 -14.54 -13.78 -9.27
N VAL A 131 -13.59 -12.84 -9.23
CA VAL A 131 -13.77 -11.53 -8.59
C VAL A 131 -14.32 -11.69 -7.16
N SER A 132 -13.67 -12.55 -6.38
CA SER A 132 -14.10 -12.87 -5.01
C SER A 132 -14.10 -11.64 -4.10
N LYS A 133 -15.23 -11.36 -3.43
CA LYS A 133 -15.32 -10.25 -2.46
C LYS A 133 -14.45 -10.43 -1.23
N GLN A 134 -14.34 -11.65 -0.72
CA GLN A 134 -13.53 -11.99 0.45
C GLN A 134 -12.25 -12.67 -0.02
N LEU A 135 -11.14 -11.94 0.02
CA LEU A 135 -9.81 -12.46 -0.29
C LEU A 135 -9.25 -13.17 0.95
N LYS A 136 -8.58 -14.31 0.76
CA LYS A 136 -7.96 -15.03 1.89
C LYS A 136 -6.83 -14.24 2.55
N THR A 137 -6.05 -13.52 1.75
CA THR A 137 -4.86 -12.78 2.22
C THR A 137 -4.85 -11.38 1.60
N PRO A 138 -5.75 -10.46 2.05
CA PRO A 138 -5.75 -9.10 1.55
C PRO A 138 -4.44 -8.41 1.95
N SER A 139 -3.79 -7.76 0.98
CA SER A 139 -2.59 -6.97 1.22
C SER A 139 -2.69 -5.66 0.47
N LEU A 140 -2.19 -4.61 1.10
CA LEU A 140 -2.10 -3.28 0.54
C LEU A 140 -0.66 -2.79 0.70
N THR A 141 -0.12 -2.21 -0.38
CA THR A 141 1.21 -1.59 -0.39
C THR A 141 1.01 -0.08 -0.39
N VAL A 142 1.39 0.58 0.71
CA VAL A 142 1.34 2.04 0.83
C VAL A 142 2.74 2.59 0.54
N PHE A 143 2.85 3.49 -0.44
CA PHE A 143 4.07 4.26 -0.67
C PHE A 143 4.01 5.54 0.15
N LEU A 144 5.12 5.89 0.80
CA LEU A 144 5.25 7.11 1.58
C LEU A 144 5.81 8.24 0.70
N GLU A 145 5.45 9.48 1.03
CA GLU A 145 5.92 10.68 0.33
C GLU A 145 6.85 11.53 1.20
N GLY A 146 7.60 12.43 0.54
CA GLY A 146 8.44 13.42 1.21
C GLY A 146 9.52 12.81 2.10
N ALA A 147 9.68 13.38 3.30
CA ALA A 147 10.70 12.93 4.26
C ALA A 147 10.44 11.52 4.80
N ALA A 148 9.17 11.12 4.95
CA ALA A 148 8.80 9.81 5.47
C ALA A 148 9.21 8.66 4.55
N ALA A 149 9.41 8.92 3.25
CA ALA A 149 9.91 7.94 2.30
C ALA A 149 11.39 7.56 2.51
N LYS A 150 12.17 8.42 3.17
CA LYS A 150 13.63 8.28 3.33
C LYS A 150 14.08 8.14 4.78
N ASP A 151 13.18 8.39 5.73
CA ASP A 151 13.45 8.43 7.16
C ASP A 151 12.62 7.37 7.88
N ALA A 152 13.29 6.43 8.54
CA ALA A 152 12.67 5.31 9.22
C ALA A 152 11.82 5.75 10.43
N GLU A 153 12.21 6.79 11.15
CA GLU A 153 11.44 7.28 12.31
C GLU A 153 10.12 7.91 11.86
N LYS A 154 10.16 8.72 10.81
CA LYS A 154 8.94 9.30 10.21
C LYS A 154 8.06 8.25 9.56
N ALA A 155 8.66 7.20 8.99
CA ALA A 155 7.90 6.05 8.49
C ALA A 155 7.18 5.31 9.64
N LYS A 156 7.82 5.16 10.80
CA LYS A 156 7.20 4.58 11.99
C LYS A 156 6.03 5.43 12.50
N ASP A 157 6.13 6.77 12.42
CA ASP A 157 5.01 7.65 12.79
C ASP A 157 3.77 7.42 11.90
N VAL A 158 3.97 7.20 10.60
CA VAL A 158 2.88 6.87 9.68
C VAL A 158 2.33 5.48 9.98
N LEU A 159 3.20 4.50 10.26
CA LEU A 159 2.80 3.15 10.66
C LEU A 159 1.87 3.18 11.89
N CYS A 160 2.23 3.91 12.95
CA CYS A 160 1.44 4.01 14.18
C CYS A 160 0.05 4.62 13.92
N LYS A 161 -0.07 5.56 12.97
CA LYS A 161 -1.35 6.17 12.61
C LYS A 161 -2.27 5.25 11.79
N LEU A 162 -1.69 4.37 10.97
CA LEU A 162 -2.44 3.45 10.11
C LEU A 162 -2.77 2.12 10.81
N GLU A 163 -1.94 1.68 11.76
CA GLU A 163 -2.18 0.42 12.47
C GLU A 163 -3.40 0.53 13.37
N HIS A 164 -4.42 -0.27 13.08
CA HIS A 164 -5.57 -0.41 13.97
C HIS A 164 -5.13 -1.03 15.31
N THR A 165 -5.10 -0.18 16.34
CA THR A 165 -4.72 -0.53 17.70
C THR A 165 -5.94 -0.45 18.60
N THR A 166 -6.30 -1.57 19.22
CA THR A 166 -7.34 -1.62 20.25
C THR A 166 -6.71 -1.51 21.63
N LEU A 167 -7.48 -1.05 22.62
CA LEU A 167 -7.02 -0.96 24.01
C LEU A 167 -6.49 -2.31 24.52
N ARG A 168 -7.15 -3.41 24.15
CA ARG A 168 -6.69 -4.79 24.43
C ARG A 168 -5.23 -5.06 24.01
N LYS A 169 -4.75 -4.48 22.90
CA LYS A 169 -3.37 -4.69 22.46
C LYS A 169 -2.36 -4.00 23.38
N VAL A 170 -2.73 -2.91 24.06
CA VAL A 170 -1.81 -2.16 24.94
C VAL A 170 -2.00 -2.49 26.42
N THR A 171 -3.15 -3.04 26.80
CA THR A 171 -3.42 -3.51 28.16
C THR A 171 -2.60 -4.74 28.52
N ALA A 172 -1.90 -4.67 29.66
CA ALA A 172 -1.21 -5.78 30.29
C ALA A 172 -2.16 -6.59 31.18
N ASN A 173 -2.92 -5.91 32.04
CA ASN A 173 -3.83 -6.53 32.99
C ASN A 173 -5.11 -5.71 33.18
N THR A 174 -6.19 -6.38 33.59
CA THR A 174 -7.46 -5.74 33.92
C THR A 174 -8.07 -6.45 35.11
N ALA A 175 -8.38 -5.69 36.16
CA ALA A 175 -8.95 -6.22 37.39
C ALA A 175 -10.08 -5.30 37.88
N ILE A 176 -11.09 -5.90 38.50
CA ILE A 176 -12.20 -5.19 39.12
C ILE A 176 -12.04 -5.29 40.62
N TYR A 177 -12.07 -4.15 41.29
CA TYR A 177 -12.01 -4.04 42.74
C TYR A 177 -13.29 -3.43 43.27
N TYR A 178 -13.67 -3.86 44.47
CA TYR A 178 -14.69 -3.19 45.25
C TYR A 178 -13.98 -2.17 46.15
N ASP A 179 -14.17 -0.88 45.86
CA ASP A 179 -13.48 0.22 46.51
C ASP A 179 -14.49 1.32 46.93
N PRO A 180 -15.10 1.17 48.13
CA PRO A 180 -16.24 1.99 48.57
C PRO A 180 -15.96 3.48 48.67
N ASP A 181 -14.74 3.86 49.05
CA ASP A 181 -14.34 5.26 49.19
C ASP A 181 -13.48 5.66 47.99
N PRO A 182 -13.92 6.62 47.14
CA PRO A 182 -13.12 7.10 46.03
C PRO A 182 -11.80 7.77 46.43
N LYS A 183 -11.73 8.35 47.65
CA LYS A 183 -10.54 9.07 48.14
C LYS A 183 -9.53 8.12 48.79
N ASN A 184 -10.00 7.20 49.63
CA ASN A 184 -9.16 6.24 50.33
C ASN A 184 -9.30 4.86 49.68
N THR A 185 -8.35 4.53 48.82
CA THR A 185 -8.35 3.29 48.04
C THR A 185 -7.88 2.08 48.84
N VAL A 186 -8.46 0.91 48.60
CA VAL A 186 -7.99 -0.38 49.17
C VAL A 186 -6.64 -0.83 48.55
N ILE A 187 -6.22 -0.20 47.46
CA ILE A 187 -4.99 -0.53 46.73
C ILE A 187 -3.84 0.36 47.23
N GLU A 188 -2.97 -0.20 48.06
CA GLU A 188 -1.82 0.51 48.68
C GLU A 188 -0.92 1.20 47.64
N GLU A 189 -0.65 0.55 46.51
CA GLU A 189 0.21 1.12 45.45
C GLU A 189 -0.41 2.32 44.71
N ASP A 190 -1.74 2.50 44.80
CA ASP A 190 -2.43 3.60 44.15
C ASP A 190 -2.78 4.75 45.12
N GLU A 191 -2.55 4.59 46.42
CA GLU A 191 -3.05 5.50 47.47
C GLU A 191 -2.51 6.93 47.34
N GLU A 192 -1.20 7.08 47.19
CA GLU A 192 -0.53 8.39 47.17
C GLU A 192 -1.03 9.28 46.02
N TRP A 193 -1.10 8.74 44.80
CA TRP A 193 -1.46 9.54 43.63
C TRP A 193 -2.97 9.79 43.52
N VAL A 194 -3.80 8.88 44.04
CA VAL A 194 -5.26 9.05 44.09
C VAL A 194 -5.64 10.14 45.10
N SER A 195 -4.99 10.16 46.26
CA SER A 195 -5.19 11.21 47.26
C SER A 195 -4.91 12.59 46.66
N ILE A 196 -3.76 12.76 45.99
CA ILE A 196 -3.37 14.02 45.34
C ILE A 196 -4.39 14.45 44.29
N PHE A 197 -4.92 13.51 43.48
CA PHE A 197 -5.90 13.84 42.45
C PHE A 197 -7.19 14.44 43.03
N TYR A 198 -7.70 13.89 44.14
CA TYR A 198 -8.94 14.35 44.78
C TYR A 198 -8.76 15.49 45.78
N GLU A 199 -7.53 15.97 45.99
CA GLU A 199 -7.27 17.24 46.69
C GLU A 199 -7.68 18.45 45.84
N MET A 200 -7.80 18.28 44.52
CA MET A 200 -8.33 19.30 43.62
C MET A 200 -9.88 19.32 43.66
N PRO A 201 -10.52 20.48 43.87
CA PRO A 201 -11.96 20.59 44.14
C PRO A 201 -12.88 20.42 42.91
N ASP A 202 -12.35 19.94 41.77
CA ASP A 202 -13.02 20.04 40.47
C ASP A 202 -14.03 18.92 40.20
N PHE A 203 -14.06 17.85 41.03
CA PHE A 203 -14.94 16.71 40.84
C PHE A 203 -15.60 16.24 42.15
N ASP A 204 -16.92 16.03 42.13
CA ASP A 204 -17.68 15.52 43.29
C ASP A 204 -17.60 13.98 43.34
N PRO A 205 -16.83 13.39 44.28
CA PRO A 205 -16.61 11.94 44.32
C PRO A 205 -17.86 11.16 44.76
N SER A 206 -18.86 11.83 45.32
CA SER A 206 -20.09 11.18 45.82
C SER A 206 -20.95 10.54 44.73
N ARG A 207 -20.73 10.95 43.47
CA ARG A 207 -21.46 10.44 42.30
C ARG A 207 -20.84 9.19 41.69
N CYS A 208 -19.68 8.73 42.18
CA CYS A 208 -18.99 7.57 41.65
C CYS A 208 -19.50 6.26 42.26
N SER A 209 -19.59 5.22 41.42
CA SER A 209 -19.85 3.84 41.86
C SER A 209 -18.73 3.32 42.76
N PRO A 210 -19.04 2.47 43.76
CA PRO A 210 -18.04 1.77 44.59
C PRO A 210 -17.25 0.71 43.81
N TRP A 211 -17.67 0.35 42.59
CA TRP A 211 -16.94 -0.57 41.74
C TRP A 211 -15.88 0.15 40.92
N LEU A 212 -14.63 -0.30 41.06
CA LEU A 212 -13.47 0.21 40.37
C LEU A 212 -13.02 -0.78 39.29
N LEU A 213 -12.89 -0.32 38.05
CA LEU A 213 -12.15 -1.03 37.02
C LEU A 213 -10.72 -0.48 36.93
N ARG A 214 -9.74 -1.33 37.23
CA ARG A 214 -8.31 -1.00 37.12
C ARG A 214 -7.71 -1.67 35.91
N ILE A 215 -7.12 -0.87 35.02
CA ILE A 215 -6.47 -1.33 33.78
C ILE A 215 -4.99 -0.95 33.87
N GLU A 216 -4.11 -1.94 33.81
CA GLU A 216 -2.67 -1.73 33.75
C GLU A 216 -2.21 -1.85 32.30
N LEU A 217 -1.43 -0.88 31.81
CA LEU A 217 -0.91 -0.83 30.45
C LEU A 217 0.56 -1.28 30.37
N ASP A 218 0.90 -1.93 29.27
CA ASP A 218 2.28 -2.35 28.98
C ASP A 218 3.09 -1.16 28.44
N ARG A 219 4.05 -0.69 29.24
CA ARG A 219 4.95 0.43 28.89
C ARG A 219 5.70 0.22 27.58
N LYS A 220 6.12 -1.03 27.27
CA LYS A 220 6.84 -1.32 26.02
C LYS A 220 5.94 -1.08 24.81
N ARG A 221 4.69 -1.56 24.88
CA ARG A 221 3.71 -1.39 23.80
C ARG A 221 3.25 0.06 23.65
N MET A 222 3.15 0.81 24.75
CA MET A 222 2.86 2.24 24.73
C MET A 222 3.96 3.02 24.00
N THR A 223 5.23 2.74 24.32
CA THR A 223 6.39 3.39 23.69
C THR A 223 6.50 3.04 22.20
N ASP A 224 6.32 1.77 21.85
CA ASP A 224 6.42 1.30 20.46
C ASP A 224 5.37 1.95 19.55
N LYS A 225 4.19 2.25 20.10
CA LYS A 225 3.07 2.87 19.40
C LYS A 225 3.03 4.39 19.51
N LYS A 226 3.98 5.00 20.23
CA LYS A 226 4.04 6.45 20.49
C LYS A 226 2.70 6.99 21.04
N LEU A 227 2.10 6.26 22.00
CA LEU A 227 0.86 6.65 22.68
C LEU A 227 1.17 7.30 24.03
N SER A 228 0.35 8.26 24.43
CA SER A 228 0.34 8.88 25.77
C SER A 228 -0.92 8.52 26.54
N MET A 229 -0.86 8.60 27.87
CA MET A 229 -2.04 8.34 28.73
C MET A 229 -3.17 9.35 28.46
N GLU A 230 -2.83 10.62 28.24
CA GLU A 230 -3.80 11.68 27.91
C GLU A 230 -4.60 11.34 26.64
N GLN A 231 -3.93 10.93 25.55
CA GLN A 231 -4.60 10.55 24.31
C GLN A 231 -5.58 9.38 24.47
N ILE A 232 -5.26 8.43 25.36
CA ILE A 232 -6.15 7.29 25.65
C ILE A 232 -7.34 7.76 26.49
N ALA A 233 -7.11 8.59 27.51
CA ALA A 233 -8.15 9.16 28.34
C ALA A 233 -9.16 9.95 27.50
N ASP A 234 -8.69 10.82 26.62
CA ASP A 234 -9.52 11.60 25.69
C ASP A 234 -10.38 10.70 24.80
N LYS A 235 -9.84 9.59 24.32
CA LYS A 235 -10.60 8.64 23.48
C LYS A 235 -11.64 7.86 24.25
N ILE A 236 -11.38 7.54 25.52
CA ILE A 236 -12.36 6.91 26.40
C ILE A 236 -13.49 7.90 26.69
N HIS A 237 -13.15 9.14 27.05
CA HIS A 237 -14.13 10.19 27.34
C HIS A 237 -14.96 10.56 26.09
N GLN A 238 -14.34 10.65 24.91
CA GLN A 238 -15.08 10.83 23.64
C GLN A 238 -16.03 9.66 23.31
N GLY A 239 -15.71 8.45 23.76
CA GLY A 239 -16.50 7.25 23.48
C GLY A 239 -17.66 7.04 24.44
N PHE A 240 -17.47 7.37 25.73
CA PHE A 240 -18.43 7.09 26.81
C PHE A 240 -19.02 8.34 27.46
N GLY A 241 -18.55 9.54 27.11
CA GLY A 241 -19.03 10.79 27.69
C GLY A 241 -18.75 10.93 29.19
N ASP A 242 -19.72 11.51 29.90
CA ASP A 242 -19.67 11.77 31.35
C ASP A 242 -20.07 10.55 32.20
N ASP A 243 -20.51 9.46 31.57
CA ASP A 243 -20.96 8.23 32.25
C ASP A 243 -19.81 7.52 33.00
N ILE A 244 -18.56 7.79 32.61
CA ILE A 244 -17.37 7.17 33.19
C ILE A 244 -16.40 8.24 33.64
N ASN A 245 -16.09 8.24 34.94
CA ASN A 245 -14.98 8.97 35.50
C ASN A 245 -13.68 8.17 35.30
N VAL A 246 -12.67 8.80 34.70
CA VAL A 246 -11.38 8.19 34.36
C VAL A 246 -10.28 8.95 35.05
N ILE A 247 -9.53 8.27 35.92
CA ILE A 247 -8.30 8.79 36.50
C ILE A 247 -7.14 7.91 36.05
N TYR A 248 -5.96 8.50 35.88
CA TYR A 248 -4.81 7.79 35.37
C TYR A 248 -3.51 8.33 35.94
N THR A 249 -2.48 7.50 35.93
CA THR A 249 -1.12 7.87 36.35
C THR A 249 -0.39 8.65 35.26
N ASP A 250 0.56 9.51 35.64
CA ASP A 250 1.47 10.15 34.70
C ASP A 250 2.29 9.14 33.88
N ASP A 251 2.71 9.54 32.68
CA ASP A 251 3.56 8.72 31.79
C ASP A 251 4.90 8.29 32.44
N ASN A 252 5.34 9.01 33.48
CA ASN A 252 6.58 8.74 34.22
C ASN A 252 6.41 7.71 35.36
N ALA A 253 5.19 7.41 35.78
CA ALA A 253 4.91 6.49 36.89
C ALA A 253 5.36 5.07 36.57
N GLU A 254 5.92 4.35 37.56
CA GLU A 254 6.47 2.99 37.38
C GLU A 254 5.49 2.04 36.68
N LYS A 255 4.22 2.11 37.07
CA LYS A 255 3.11 1.41 36.43
C LYS A 255 2.18 2.42 35.75
N LEU A 256 1.80 2.11 34.51
CA LEU A 256 0.82 2.90 33.76
C LEU A 256 -0.57 2.35 34.07
N VAL A 257 -1.34 3.05 34.89
CA VAL A 257 -2.62 2.58 35.40
C VAL A 257 -3.74 3.53 35.03
N PHE A 258 -4.84 2.97 34.56
CA PHE A 258 -6.13 3.62 34.44
C PHE A 258 -7.09 3.07 35.50
N ARG A 259 -7.82 3.97 36.14
CA ARG A 259 -8.88 3.67 37.10
C ARG A 259 -10.16 4.29 36.57
N LEU A 260 -11.14 3.44 36.27
CA LEU A 260 -12.42 3.85 35.73
C LEU A 260 -13.52 3.54 36.75
N ARG A 261 -14.38 4.53 36.99
CA ARG A 261 -15.60 4.39 37.81
C ARG A 261 -16.80 4.86 37.00
N ILE A 262 -17.92 4.19 37.18
CA ILE A 262 -19.18 4.63 36.59
C ILE A 262 -19.69 5.82 37.41
N THR A 263 -20.13 6.87 36.73
CA THR A 263 -20.78 8.03 37.34
C THR A 263 -22.29 7.79 37.34
N SER A 264 -22.94 7.90 38.49
CA SER A 264 -24.39 7.91 38.54
C SER A 264 -24.89 9.27 38.05
N HIS A 265 -25.70 9.27 37.00
CA HIS A 265 -26.60 10.37 36.74
C HIS A 265 -27.77 10.24 37.71
N ASP A 266 -28.02 11.28 38.51
CA ASP A 266 -29.30 11.38 39.22
C ASP A 266 -30.40 11.37 38.16
N GLU A 267 -31.16 10.28 38.06
CA GLU A 267 -32.52 10.33 37.52
C GLU A 267 -33.36 11.21 38.46
N LYS A 268 -33.24 12.53 38.30
CA LYS A 268 -34.16 13.52 38.86
C LYS A 268 -34.72 14.38 37.75
N SER A 269 -35.42 13.75 36.80
CA SER A 269 -36.51 14.27 35.95
C SER A 269 -36.87 13.15 34.96
N ALA A 270 -38.02 12.49 35.00
CA ALA A 270 -39.37 13.04 35.04
C ALA A 270 -40.38 12.07 35.68
N GLU A 271 -41.33 12.68 36.38
CA GLU A 271 -42.70 12.28 36.78
C GLU A 271 -43.14 10.81 36.71
#